data_AF-A0A3M1AHK2-F1
#
_entry.id   AF-A0A3M1AHK2-F1
#
_cell.length_a   1.000
_cell.length_b   1.000
_cell.length_c   1.000
_cell.angle_alpha   90.00
_cell.angle_beta   90.00
_cell.angle_gamma   90.00
#
_symmetry.space_group_name_H-M   'P 1'
#
loop_
_entity.id
_entity.type
_entity.pdbx_description
1 polymer ?
#
loop_
_entity_poly.entity_id
_entity_poly.type
_entity_poly.pdbx_seq_one_letter_code
_entity_poly.pdbx_strand_id
1 'polypeptide(L)'
;MSKQNTILHLRIEQDGKVLHRYLNGKSPFYIGKSPKNDITLIGSQFPRRHPLFVPKGGYYVVQLPPMADGEILAKSSKLRFADLIEHELLPRGKGFYHLPIKPGRMGYIFLDSTRIDFVFEKKPVSLVKFPGFSPVRVFFKKLREDALFKGVVTLLLLINISGLYALRDYVPPPKKQAIEQATQRLAKFVIKAPEPPPKKPEPVLATNTPKGAKNEPEKAEPKQPDAKEPVKKEPVQPNKKTVDP
;
A
#
# COMPACT_ATOMS: atom_id res chain seq x y z
N MET A 1 1.19 23.72 -8.13
CA MET A 1 -0.24 23.67 -7.75
C MET A 1 -0.66 22.22 -7.55
N SER A 2 -1.11 21.85 -6.35
CA SER A 2 -1.58 20.48 -6.06
C SER A 2 -2.81 20.17 -6.89
N LYS A 3 -2.74 19.16 -7.77
CA LYS A 3 -3.91 18.64 -8.50
C LYS A 3 -4.89 18.10 -7.45
N GLN A 4 -5.90 18.89 -7.10
CA GLN A 4 -7.00 18.40 -6.29
C GLN A 4 -7.64 17.23 -7.05
N ASN A 5 -7.59 16.05 -6.46
CA ASN A 5 -8.12 14.82 -7.04
C ASN A 5 -9.64 14.81 -6.88
N THR A 6 -10.32 15.70 -7.58
CA THR A 6 -11.78 15.84 -7.59
C THR A 6 -12.38 14.86 -8.58
N ILE A 7 -13.44 14.17 -8.17
CA ILE A 7 -14.21 13.26 -9.01
C ILE A 7 -15.64 13.77 -9.12
N LEU A 8 -16.31 13.46 -10.22
CA LEU A 8 -17.73 13.74 -10.36
C LEU A 8 -18.51 12.60 -9.73
N HIS A 9 -19.22 12.87 -8.65
CA HIS A 9 -20.18 11.96 -8.05
C HIS A 9 -21.55 12.22 -8.67
N LEU A 10 -22.19 11.14 -9.11
CA LEU A 10 -23.54 11.12 -9.63
C LEU A 10 -24.39 10.30 -8.67
N ARG A 11 -25.48 10.90 -8.18
CA ARG A 11 -26.57 10.19 -7.52
C ARG A 11 -27.72 10.11 -8.50
N ILE A 12 -28.05 8.90 -8.90
CA ILE A 12 -29.04 8.61 -9.94
C ILE A 12 -30.22 7.98 -9.23
N GLU A 13 -31.39 8.58 -9.36
CA GLU A 13 -32.65 8.06 -8.85
C GLU A 13 -33.53 7.69 -10.03
N GLN A 14 -33.85 6.39 -10.14
CA GLN A 14 -34.66 5.83 -11.22
C GLN A 14 -35.65 4.84 -10.62
N ASP A 15 -36.95 5.08 -10.82
CA ASP A 15 -38.04 4.22 -10.35
C ASP A 15 -37.92 3.86 -8.85
N GLY A 16 -37.56 4.87 -8.03
CA GLY A 16 -37.37 4.74 -6.58
C GLY A 16 -36.06 4.07 -6.15
N LYS A 17 -35.21 3.63 -7.08
CA LYS A 17 -33.88 3.07 -6.79
C LYS A 17 -32.82 4.15 -6.90
N VAL A 18 -31.95 4.23 -5.90
CA VAL A 18 -30.82 5.16 -5.87
C VAL A 18 -29.52 4.42 -6.21
N LEU A 19 -28.84 4.87 -7.26
CA LEU A 19 -27.53 4.38 -7.70
C LEU A 19 -26.49 5.49 -7.57
N HIS A 20 -25.33 5.15 -7.01
CA HIS A 20 -24.19 6.07 -6.95
C HIS A 20 -23.14 5.69 -7.98
N ARG A 21 -22.68 6.67 -8.77
CA ARG A 21 -21.62 6.51 -9.76
C ARG A 21 -20.55 7.56 -9.57
N TYR A 22 -19.29 7.17 -9.72
CA TYR A 22 -18.15 8.07 -9.61
C TYR A 22 -17.39 8.11 -10.93
N LEU A 23 -17.32 9.28 -11.56
CA LEU A 23 -16.59 9.49 -12.80
C LEU A 23 -15.22 10.11 -12.52
N ASN A 24 -14.17 9.49 -13.07
CA ASN A 24 -12.77 9.77 -12.75
C ASN A 24 -12.06 10.71 -13.76
N GLY A 25 -12.82 11.53 -14.48
CA GLY A 25 -12.30 12.48 -15.47
C GLY A 25 -11.89 11.88 -16.81
N LYS A 26 -12.02 10.55 -17.01
CA LYS A 26 -11.54 9.86 -18.22
C LYS A 26 -12.64 9.24 -19.07
N SER A 27 -13.69 8.72 -18.44
CA SER A 27 -14.78 8.06 -19.14
C SER A 27 -15.99 9.00 -19.30
N PRO A 28 -16.59 9.06 -20.49
CA PRO A 28 -17.92 9.62 -20.65
C PRO A 28 -18.97 8.74 -19.99
N PHE A 29 -20.08 9.36 -19.60
CA PHE A 29 -21.24 8.70 -19.03
C PHE A 29 -22.37 8.67 -20.06
N TYR A 30 -22.85 7.49 -20.39
CA TYR A 30 -23.84 7.29 -21.44
C TYR A 30 -25.24 7.03 -20.89
N ILE A 31 -26.23 7.63 -21.54
CA ILE A 31 -27.66 7.41 -21.32
C ILE A 31 -28.33 7.02 -22.65
N GLY A 32 -29.54 6.46 -22.58
CA GLY A 32 -30.38 6.20 -23.75
C GLY A 32 -31.04 4.82 -23.70
N LYS A 33 -31.60 4.35 -24.82
CA LYS A 33 -32.41 3.12 -24.86
C LYS A 33 -31.62 1.81 -24.77
N SER A 34 -30.33 1.82 -25.07
CA SER A 34 -29.54 0.58 -25.11
C SER A 34 -29.14 0.12 -23.72
N PRO A 35 -29.21 -1.20 -23.42
CA PRO A 35 -28.71 -1.76 -22.16
C PRO A 35 -27.18 -1.67 -22.00
N LYS A 36 -26.46 -1.23 -23.04
CA LYS A 36 -25.01 -0.98 -23.00
C LYS A 36 -24.65 0.39 -22.43
N ASN A 37 -25.64 1.23 -22.15
CA ASN A 37 -25.45 2.55 -21.53
C ASN A 37 -25.28 2.42 -20.01
N ASP A 38 -24.72 3.43 -19.37
CA ASP A 38 -24.61 3.44 -17.89
C ASP A 38 -26.00 3.54 -17.24
N ILE A 39 -26.93 4.28 -17.86
CA ILE A 39 -28.36 4.29 -17.52
C ILE A 39 -29.16 3.97 -18.78
N THR A 40 -30.12 3.06 -18.63
CA THR A 40 -31.12 2.81 -19.67
C THR A 40 -32.36 3.64 -19.38
N LEU A 41 -32.72 4.52 -20.30
CA LEU A 41 -33.93 5.35 -20.22
C LEU A 41 -35.07 4.70 -21.01
N ILE A 42 -36.26 4.73 -20.43
CA ILE A 42 -37.51 4.34 -21.07
C ILE A 42 -38.07 5.60 -21.76
N GLY A 43 -38.58 5.48 -22.98
CA GLY A 43 -39.13 6.63 -23.73
C GLY A 43 -38.62 6.74 -25.17
N SER A 44 -39.49 7.16 -26.08
CA SER A 44 -39.19 7.24 -27.52
C SER A 44 -38.28 8.41 -27.89
N GLN A 45 -38.27 9.48 -27.10
CA GLN A 45 -37.48 10.71 -27.33
C GLN A 45 -35.96 10.53 -27.23
N PHE A 46 -35.47 9.51 -26.53
CA PHE A 46 -34.02 9.33 -26.35
C PHE A 46 -33.39 8.50 -27.48
N PRO A 47 -32.16 8.85 -27.93
CA PRO A 47 -31.43 8.04 -28.89
C PRO A 47 -30.98 6.71 -28.26
N ARG A 48 -30.49 5.79 -29.09
CA ARG A 48 -29.98 4.48 -28.63
C ARG A 48 -28.84 4.63 -27.62
N ARG A 49 -27.93 5.59 -27.85
CA ARG A 49 -26.79 5.90 -26.98
C ARG A 49 -26.45 7.38 -27.12
N HIS A 50 -26.38 8.08 -25.98
CA HIS A 50 -26.08 9.50 -25.88
C HIS A 50 -25.10 9.75 -24.74
N PRO A 51 -23.99 10.46 -24.96
CA PRO A 51 -23.07 10.80 -23.88
C PRO A 51 -23.62 12.01 -23.10
N LEU A 52 -24.19 11.78 -21.92
CA LEU A 52 -24.68 12.86 -21.07
C LEU A 52 -23.53 13.68 -20.47
N PHE A 53 -22.51 13.02 -19.91
CA PHE A 53 -21.31 13.70 -19.38
C PHE A 53 -20.09 13.33 -20.22
N VAL A 54 -19.46 14.30 -20.85
CA VAL A 54 -18.24 14.11 -21.65
C VAL A 54 -17.03 14.72 -20.94
N PRO A 55 -15.96 13.95 -20.66
CA PRO A 55 -14.77 14.48 -20.00
C PRO A 55 -14.02 15.44 -20.93
N LYS A 56 -13.60 16.59 -20.39
CA LYS A 56 -12.78 17.58 -21.10
C LYS A 56 -11.73 18.15 -20.15
N GLY A 57 -10.50 17.64 -20.22
CA GLY A 57 -9.32 18.25 -19.61
C GLY A 57 -9.41 18.61 -18.11
N GLY A 58 -10.16 17.86 -17.31
CA GLY A 58 -10.33 18.10 -15.86
C GLY A 58 -11.70 18.65 -15.43
N TYR A 59 -12.59 18.88 -16.38
CA TYR A 59 -14.01 19.16 -16.13
C TYR A 59 -14.89 18.28 -17.02
N TYR A 60 -16.20 18.37 -16.85
CA TYR A 60 -17.16 17.65 -17.68
C TYR A 60 -18.01 18.63 -18.48
N VAL A 61 -18.34 18.26 -19.72
CA VAL A 61 -19.36 18.96 -20.52
C VAL A 61 -20.60 18.09 -20.49
N VAL A 62 -21.69 18.65 -20.01
CA VAL A 62 -23.00 18.01 -20.08
C VAL A 62 -23.64 18.30 -21.42
N GLN A 63 -23.98 17.27 -22.17
CA GLN A 63 -24.77 17.38 -23.40
C GLN A 63 -26.23 17.21 -23.05
N LEU A 64 -26.92 18.33 -22.81
CA LEU A 64 -28.32 18.37 -22.44
C LEU A 64 -29.21 18.12 -23.68
N PRO A 65 -30.08 17.09 -23.63
CA PRO A 65 -31.21 16.99 -24.54
C PRO A 65 -32.11 18.24 -24.45
N PRO A 66 -32.79 18.65 -25.55
CA PRO A 66 -33.69 19.81 -25.53
C PRO A 66 -34.84 19.69 -24.53
N MET A 67 -35.24 18.47 -24.19
CA MET A 67 -36.33 18.18 -23.24
C MET A 67 -35.83 17.92 -21.81
N ALA A 68 -34.54 18.12 -21.55
CA ALA A 68 -34.00 17.96 -20.22
C ALA A 68 -34.36 19.16 -19.35
N ASP A 69 -34.86 18.87 -18.15
CA ASP A 69 -35.11 19.88 -17.14
C ASP A 69 -34.07 19.75 -16.02
N GLY A 70 -33.95 20.76 -15.17
CA GLY A 70 -33.06 20.73 -14.03
C GLY A 70 -32.45 22.08 -13.71
N GLU A 71 -31.60 22.05 -12.69
CA GLU A 71 -30.98 23.24 -12.12
C GLU A 71 -29.49 23.02 -11.89
N ILE A 72 -28.71 24.08 -12.13
CA ILE A 72 -27.31 24.14 -11.74
C ILE A 72 -27.12 25.22 -10.68
N LEU A 73 -26.48 24.82 -9.59
CA LEU A 73 -26.02 25.67 -8.54
C LEU A 73 -24.54 26.02 -8.78
N ALA A 74 -24.26 27.31 -8.92
CA ALA A 74 -22.91 27.85 -9.00
C ALA A 74 -22.71 28.85 -7.86
N LYS A 75 -21.89 28.47 -6.87
CA LYS A 75 -21.70 29.23 -5.62
C LYS A 75 -23.03 29.43 -4.89
N SER A 76 -23.64 30.60 -4.99
CA SER A 76 -24.93 30.96 -4.39
C SER A 76 -26.07 31.14 -5.39
N SER A 77 -25.76 31.11 -6.70
CA SER A 77 -26.75 31.33 -7.76
C SER A 77 -27.32 30.01 -8.24
N LYS A 78 -28.66 29.95 -8.31
CA LYS A 78 -29.42 28.87 -8.94
C LYS A 78 -29.81 29.33 -10.34
N LEU A 79 -29.56 28.48 -11.33
CA LEU A 79 -29.93 28.72 -12.72
C LEU A 79 -30.64 27.48 -13.25
N ARG A 80 -31.82 27.65 -13.84
CA ARG A 80 -32.54 26.56 -14.49
C ARG A 80 -32.01 26.33 -15.90
N PHE A 81 -32.07 25.10 -16.38
CA PHE A 81 -31.67 24.83 -17.76
C PHE A 81 -32.62 25.47 -18.77
N ALA A 82 -33.91 25.57 -18.45
CA ALA A 82 -34.88 26.28 -19.26
C ALA A 82 -34.45 27.73 -19.53
N ASP A 83 -34.16 28.50 -18.47
CA ASP A 83 -33.71 29.89 -18.57
C ASP A 83 -32.42 30.03 -19.40
N LEU A 84 -31.47 29.10 -19.19
CA LEU A 84 -30.21 29.10 -19.93
C LEU A 84 -30.40 28.79 -21.43
N ILE A 85 -31.41 27.99 -21.78
CA ILE A 85 -31.76 27.66 -23.16
C ILE A 85 -32.55 28.80 -23.80
N GLU A 86 -33.53 29.35 -23.10
CA GLU A 86 -34.40 30.44 -23.56
C GLU A 86 -33.58 31.72 -23.86
N HIS A 87 -32.60 32.03 -23.01
CA HIS A 87 -31.69 33.16 -23.21
C HIS A 87 -30.48 32.83 -24.10
N GLU A 88 -30.46 31.68 -24.77
CA GLU A 88 -29.38 31.23 -25.68
C GLU A 88 -27.96 31.26 -25.05
N LEU A 89 -27.87 31.08 -23.73
CA LEU A 89 -26.62 31.15 -22.99
C LEU A 89 -25.76 29.87 -23.12
N LEU A 90 -26.32 28.81 -23.70
CA LEU A 90 -25.63 27.53 -23.88
C LEU A 90 -25.28 27.29 -25.35
N PRO A 91 -24.02 26.94 -25.66
CA PRO A 91 -23.63 26.59 -27.02
C PRO A 91 -24.35 25.33 -27.49
N ARG A 92 -25.02 25.44 -28.64
CA ARG A 92 -25.73 24.35 -29.29
C ARG A 92 -24.81 23.63 -30.28
N GLY A 93 -24.84 22.30 -30.28
CA GLY A 93 -24.09 21.48 -31.23
C GLY A 93 -24.77 20.15 -31.47
N LYS A 94 -24.92 19.75 -32.75
CA LYS A 94 -25.60 18.49 -33.15
C LYS A 94 -27.00 18.30 -32.52
N GLY A 95 -27.72 19.39 -32.27
CA GLY A 95 -29.04 19.35 -31.65
C GLY A 95 -29.07 19.29 -30.11
N PHE A 96 -27.90 19.32 -29.44
CA PHE A 96 -27.79 19.30 -27.98
C PHE A 96 -27.17 20.59 -27.44
N TYR A 97 -27.51 20.94 -26.21
CA TYR A 97 -26.90 22.08 -25.51
C TYR A 97 -25.71 21.61 -24.67
N HIS A 98 -24.61 22.37 -24.73
CA HIS A 98 -23.37 21.99 -24.04
C HIS A 98 -23.16 22.86 -22.82
N LEU A 99 -23.35 22.28 -21.63
CA LEU A 99 -23.13 22.95 -20.36
C LEU A 99 -21.79 22.52 -19.74
N PRO A 100 -20.76 23.38 -19.67
CA PRO A 100 -19.52 23.05 -19.00
C PRO A 100 -19.69 23.09 -17.48
N ILE A 101 -19.38 21.97 -16.81
CA ILE A 101 -19.46 21.82 -15.36
C ILE A 101 -18.05 21.64 -14.80
N LYS A 102 -17.59 22.66 -14.09
CA LYS A 102 -16.29 22.72 -13.40
C LYS A 102 -16.44 22.32 -11.92
N PRO A 103 -15.35 21.92 -11.25
CA PRO A 103 -15.36 21.70 -9.80
C PRO A 103 -15.94 22.88 -9.03
N GLY A 104 -16.74 22.59 -7.98
CA GLY A 104 -17.45 23.60 -7.19
C GLY A 104 -18.85 23.97 -7.72
N ARG A 105 -19.28 23.37 -8.83
CA ARG A 105 -20.68 23.40 -9.27
C ARG A 105 -21.37 22.08 -8.89
N MET A 106 -22.64 22.18 -8.59
CA MET A 106 -23.52 21.03 -8.33
C MET A 106 -24.88 21.30 -8.96
N GLY A 107 -25.71 20.29 -9.06
CA GLY A 107 -27.03 20.45 -9.64
C GLY A 107 -27.70 19.12 -9.87
N TYR A 108 -28.81 19.17 -10.58
CA TYR A 108 -29.54 17.98 -10.95
C TYR A 108 -30.10 18.12 -12.36
N ILE A 109 -30.25 16.98 -13.02
CA ILE A 109 -30.84 16.85 -14.35
C ILE A 109 -32.01 15.88 -14.23
N PHE A 110 -33.16 16.29 -14.71
CA PHE A 110 -34.36 15.48 -14.80
C PHE A 110 -34.55 15.03 -16.24
N LEU A 111 -34.59 13.71 -16.43
CA LEU A 111 -34.75 13.04 -17.72
C LEU A 111 -35.88 12.04 -17.60
N ASP A 112 -37.08 12.45 -17.99
CA ASP A 112 -38.31 11.64 -17.91
C ASP A 112 -38.60 11.17 -16.47
N SER A 113 -38.45 9.88 -16.13
CA SER A 113 -38.59 9.39 -14.74
C SER A 113 -37.29 9.39 -13.93
N THR A 114 -36.16 9.77 -14.53
CA THR A 114 -34.83 9.62 -13.93
C THR A 114 -34.28 10.97 -13.49
N ARG A 115 -33.94 11.09 -12.21
CA ARG A 115 -33.23 12.24 -11.65
C ARG A 115 -31.75 11.92 -11.47
N ILE A 116 -30.88 12.80 -11.97
CA ILE A 116 -29.44 12.66 -11.86
C ILE A 116 -28.88 13.88 -11.16
N ASP A 117 -28.58 13.76 -9.87
CA ASP A 117 -27.84 14.78 -9.13
C ASP A 117 -26.34 14.60 -9.42
N PHE A 118 -25.63 15.71 -9.63
CA PHE A 118 -24.20 15.71 -9.88
C PHE A 118 -23.48 16.68 -8.95
N VAL A 119 -22.36 16.24 -8.38
CA VAL A 119 -21.52 17.05 -7.49
C VAL A 119 -20.05 16.69 -7.65
N PHE A 120 -19.17 17.68 -7.60
CA PHE A 120 -17.74 17.44 -7.56
C PHE A 120 -17.28 17.26 -6.11
N GLU A 121 -16.80 16.06 -5.79
CA GLU A 121 -16.30 15.73 -4.46
C GLU A 121 -14.81 15.39 -4.50
N LYS A 122 -14.15 15.52 -3.36
CA LYS A 122 -12.81 14.94 -3.20
C LYS A 122 -12.93 13.43 -3.27
N LYS A 123 -12.05 12.79 -4.04
CA LYS A 123 -12.06 11.34 -4.21
C LYS A 123 -12.12 10.65 -2.84
N PRO A 124 -13.18 9.88 -2.52
CA PRO A 124 -13.25 9.16 -1.26
C PRO A 124 -12.10 8.16 -1.21
N VAL A 125 -11.52 8.00 -0.01
CA VAL A 125 -10.32 7.18 0.22
C VAL A 125 -10.55 5.72 -0.22
N SER A 126 -11.80 5.24 -0.20
CA SER A 126 -12.20 3.91 -0.66
C SER A 126 -12.02 3.67 -2.18
N LEU A 127 -12.02 4.72 -3.01
CA LEU A 127 -11.74 4.62 -4.46
C LEU A 127 -10.26 4.76 -4.81
N VAL A 128 -9.41 5.02 -3.82
CA VAL A 128 -7.99 4.70 -3.96
C VAL A 128 -7.97 3.19 -4.00
N LYS A 129 -8.00 2.62 -5.22
CA LYS A 129 -7.77 1.19 -5.44
C LYS A 129 -6.59 0.86 -4.53
N PHE A 130 -6.83 0.08 -3.48
CA PHE A 130 -5.75 -0.51 -2.70
C PHE A 130 -4.80 -1.04 -3.76
N PRO A 131 -3.53 -0.58 -3.82
CA PRO A 131 -2.60 -1.14 -4.77
C PRO A 131 -2.59 -2.62 -4.45
N GLY A 132 -3.32 -3.39 -5.26
CA GLY A 132 -3.57 -4.79 -4.97
C GLY A 132 -2.25 -5.43 -4.66
N PHE A 133 -2.19 -6.21 -3.58
CA PHE A 133 -0.99 -6.91 -3.18
C PHE A 133 -0.42 -7.59 -4.41
N SER A 134 0.68 -7.03 -4.94
CA SER A 134 1.35 -7.53 -6.12
C SER A 134 2.61 -8.19 -5.58
N PRO A 135 2.67 -9.54 -5.54
CA PRO A 135 3.83 -10.26 -5.04
C PRO A 135 5.12 -9.78 -5.72
N VAL A 136 5.03 -9.49 -7.02
CA VAL A 136 6.13 -8.96 -7.83
C VAL A 136 6.60 -7.59 -7.33
N ARG A 137 5.71 -6.63 -7.09
CA ARG A 137 6.11 -5.31 -6.55
C ARG A 137 6.70 -5.41 -5.16
N VAL A 138 6.15 -6.27 -4.30
CA VAL A 138 6.68 -6.49 -2.95
C VAL A 138 8.07 -7.11 -3.02
N PHE A 139 8.28 -8.09 -3.91
CA PHE A 139 9.59 -8.69 -4.16
C PHE A 139 10.62 -7.67 -4.65
N PHE A 140 10.29 -6.87 -5.66
CA PHE A 140 11.20 -5.83 -6.17
C PHE A 140 11.46 -4.71 -5.14
N LYS A 141 10.46 -4.36 -4.32
CA LYS A 141 10.64 -3.40 -3.23
C LYS A 141 11.60 -3.95 -2.16
N LYS A 142 11.40 -5.19 -1.71
CA LYS A 142 12.30 -5.88 -0.77
C LYS A 142 13.70 -6.14 -1.33
N LEU A 143 13.81 -6.34 -2.65
CA LEU A 143 15.10 -6.49 -3.31
C LEU A 143 15.86 -5.16 -3.31
N ARG A 144 15.15 -4.05 -3.48
CA ARG A 144 15.70 -2.70 -3.52
C ARG A 144 16.09 -2.15 -2.15
N GLU A 145 15.34 -2.48 -1.10
CA GLU A 145 15.60 -2.03 0.28
C GLU A 145 17.02 -2.40 0.75
N ASP A 146 17.53 -3.56 0.33
CA ASP A 146 18.90 -4.02 0.65
C ASP A 146 19.81 -4.16 -0.58
N ALA A 147 19.54 -3.43 -1.66
CA ALA A 147 20.25 -3.64 -2.93
C ALA A 147 21.77 -3.44 -2.81
N LEU A 148 22.22 -2.49 -1.98
CA LEU A 148 23.65 -2.24 -1.76
C LEU A 148 24.32 -3.40 -1.04
N PHE A 149 23.72 -3.86 0.06
CA PHE A 149 24.26 -5.00 0.82
C PHE A 149 24.28 -6.27 -0.03
N LYS A 150 23.17 -6.58 -0.71
CA LYS A 150 23.08 -7.73 -1.61
C LYS A 150 24.07 -7.62 -2.76
N GLY A 151 24.25 -6.43 -3.34
CA GLY A 151 25.22 -6.18 -4.40
C GLY A 151 26.66 -6.44 -3.96
N VAL A 152 27.06 -5.96 -2.78
CA VAL A 152 28.40 -6.22 -2.22
C VAL A 152 28.61 -7.71 -1.96
N VAL A 153 27.64 -8.38 -1.35
CA VAL A 153 27.71 -9.83 -1.10
C VAL A 153 27.77 -10.63 -2.40
N THR A 154 26.96 -10.28 -3.40
CA THR A 154 26.99 -10.93 -4.72
C THR A 154 28.33 -10.72 -5.42
N LEU A 155 28.91 -9.51 -5.35
CA LEU A 155 30.21 -9.22 -5.92
C LEU A 155 31.32 -10.05 -5.25
N LEU A 156 31.33 -10.10 -3.92
CA LEU A 156 32.27 -10.93 -3.16
C LEU A 156 32.11 -12.41 -3.51
N LEU A 157 30.87 -12.90 -3.64
CA LEU A 157 30.60 -14.28 -4.03
C LEU A 157 31.17 -14.59 -5.43
N LEU A 158 30.94 -13.70 -6.40
CA LEU A 158 31.45 -13.86 -7.76
C LEU A 158 32.98 -13.87 -7.80
N ILE A 159 33.65 -13.01 -7.03
CA ILE A 159 35.12 -12.99 -6.92
C ILE A 159 35.63 -14.32 -6.36
N ASN A 160 34.99 -14.85 -5.30
CA ASN A 160 35.41 -16.12 -4.70
C ASN A 160 35.19 -17.30 -5.66
N ILE A 161 34.03 -17.38 -6.33
CA ILE A 161 33.74 -18.41 -7.32
C ILE A 161 34.72 -18.32 -8.49
N SER A 162 35.01 -17.11 -8.97
CA SER A 162 35.99 -16.88 -10.04
C SER A 162 37.41 -17.28 -9.62
N GLY A 163 37.81 -16.98 -8.38
CA GLY A 163 39.09 -17.41 -7.82
C GLY A 163 39.22 -18.93 -7.73
N LEU A 164 38.17 -19.61 -7.26
CA LEU A 164 38.09 -21.07 -7.27
C LEU A 164 38.18 -21.66 -8.68
N TYR A 165 37.52 -21.03 -9.66
CA TYR A 165 37.59 -21.45 -11.05
C TYR A 165 38.99 -21.25 -11.64
N ALA A 166 39.65 -20.14 -11.32
CA ALA A 166 41.02 -19.86 -11.75
C ALA A 166 42.06 -20.81 -11.11
N LEU A 167 41.79 -21.26 -9.88
CA LEU A 167 42.64 -22.22 -9.16
C LEU A 167 42.35 -23.69 -9.54
N ARG A 168 41.28 -23.97 -10.29
CA ARG A 168 40.90 -25.32 -10.70
C ARG A 168 42.03 -26.03 -11.46
N ASP A 169 42.74 -25.31 -12.32
CA ASP A 169 43.83 -25.83 -13.14
C ASP A 169 45.22 -25.48 -12.57
N TYR A 170 45.27 -24.92 -11.35
CA TYR A 170 46.52 -24.57 -10.69
C TYR A 170 47.17 -25.79 -10.03
N VAL A 171 48.21 -26.33 -10.65
CA VAL A 171 49.09 -27.32 -10.01
C VAL A 171 50.16 -26.54 -9.23
N PRO A 172 50.19 -26.60 -7.88
CA PRO A 172 51.24 -25.93 -7.13
C PRO A 172 52.60 -26.53 -7.53
N PRO A 173 53.62 -25.70 -7.79
CA PRO A 173 54.95 -26.21 -8.08
C PRO A 173 55.40 -27.09 -6.91
N PRO A 174 55.99 -28.27 -7.16
CA PRO A 174 56.40 -29.17 -6.11
C PRO A 174 57.38 -28.43 -5.20
N LYS A 175 56.93 -28.09 -3.98
CA LYS A 175 57.84 -27.63 -2.93
C LYS A 175 58.80 -28.78 -2.67
N LYS A 176 60.06 -28.62 -3.05
CA LYS A 176 61.16 -29.48 -2.65
C LYS A 176 61.31 -29.37 -1.13
N GLN A 177 60.45 -30.05 -0.37
CA GLN A 177 60.66 -30.23 1.05
C GLN A 177 61.90 -31.13 1.15
N ALA A 178 63.02 -30.52 1.52
CA ALA A 178 64.25 -31.23 1.79
C ALA A 178 63.95 -32.27 2.88
N ILE A 179 63.89 -33.54 2.48
CA ILE A 179 63.68 -34.70 3.36
C ILE A 179 64.71 -34.69 4.51
N GLU A 180 65.86 -34.03 4.30
CA GLU A 180 66.91 -33.77 5.29
C GLU A 180 66.46 -32.99 6.53
N GLN A 181 65.47 -32.08 6.40
CA GLN A 181 64.96 -31.34 7.57
C GLN A 181 64.02 -32.18 8.44
N ALA A 182 63.40 -33.22 7.89
CA ALA A 182 62.54 -34.13 8.64
C ALA A 182 63.36 -35.09 9.50
N THR A 183 64.48 -35.62 8.99
CA THR A 183 65.38 -36.51 9.75
C THR A 183 66.08 -35.81 10.91
N GLN A 184 66.45 -34.53 10.78
CA GLN A 184 67.03 -33.76 11.89
C GLN A 184 66.09 -33.58 13.08
N ARG A 185 64.76 -33.59 12.86
CA ARG A 185 63.76 -33.52 13.95
C ARG A 185 63.55 -34.87 14.65
N LEU A 186 63.78 -35.97 13.96
CA LEU A 186 63.63 -37.33 14.50
C LEU A 186 64.86 -37.79 15.29
N ALA A 187 66.06 -37.32 14.95
CA ALA A 187 67.29 -37.66 15.67
C ALA A 187 67.35 -37.09 17.10
N LYS A 188 66.51 -36.09 17.43
CA LYS A 188 66.50 -35.44 18.75
C LYS A 188 65.70 -36.21 19.82
N PHE A 189 65.15 -37.38 19.49
CA PHE A 189 64.30 -38.20 20.39
C PHE A 189 64.96 -39.49 20.89
N VAL A 190 66.28 -39.68 20.74
CA VAL A 190 66.97 -40.79 21.44
C VAL A 190 67.15 -40.40 22.90
N ILE A 191 66.19 -40.81 23.73
CA ILE A 191 66.16 -40.62 25.18
C ILE A 191 67.38 -41.29 25.81
N LYS A 192 68.27 -40.50 26.41
CA LYS A 192 69.26 -40.97 27.39
C LYS A 192 68.47 -41.48 28.61
N ALA A 193 68.56 -42.77 28.92
CA ALA A 193 67.90 -43.36 30.08
C ALA A 193 68.42 -42.71 31.38
N PRO A 194 67.56 -42.13 32.24
CA PRO A 194 67.99 -41.55 33.51
C PRO A 194 68.11 -42.63 34.61
N GLU A 195 69.22 -42.61 35.34
CA GLU A 195 69.46 -43.40 36.55
C GLU A 195 68.51 -42.99 37.70
N PRO A 196 68.14 -43.91 38.62
CA PRO A 196 67.15 -43.64 39.66
C PRO A 196 67.76 -42.99 40.91
N PRO A 197 67.22 -41.89 41.46
CA PRO A 197 67.65 -41.37 42.75
C PRO A 197 66.79 -41.89 43.95
N PRO A 198 67.37 -42.02 45.17
CA PRO A 198 66.76 -42.69 46.32
C PRO A 198 66.16 -41.75 47.40
N LYS A 199 65.18 -42.33 48.13
CA LYS A 199 64.61 -42.11 49.50
C LYS A 199 64.50 -40.70 50.13
N LYS A 200 63.25 -40.41 50.57
CA LYS A 200 62.80 -39.36 51.54
C LYS A 200 63.37 -39.55 52.97
N PRO A 201 63.39 -38.49 53.81
CA PRO A 201 62.32 -38.29 54.80
C PRO A 201 61.85 -36.82 55.02
N GLU A 202 60.77 -36.72 55.81
CA GLU A 202 59.85 -35.61 56.13
C GLU A 202 60.39 -34.56 57.18
N PRO A 203 59.56 -33.75 57.88
CA PRO A 203 58.79 -32.55 57.44
C PRO A 203 58.98 -31.34 58.39
N VAL A 204 58.58 -30.10 58.03
CA VAL A 204 57.86 -29.21 58.96
C VAL A 204 57.20 -27.98 58.31
N LEU A 205 55.94 -27.80 58.73
CA LEU A 205 55.21 -26.56 59.10
C LEU A 205 54.75 -25.54 58.03
N ALA A 206 53.44 -25.66 57.78
CA ALA A 206 52.39 -24.64 57.90
C ALA A 206 52.50 -23.36 57.04
N THR A 207 51.48 -23.12 56.23
CA THR A 207 50.37 -22.20 56.60
C THR A 207 49.32 -22.13 55.48
N ASN A 208 48.06 -22.40 55.87
CA ASN A 208 46.77 -22.00 55.30
C ASN A 208 46.28 -22.52 53.92
N THR A 209 45.46 -23.56 54.01
CA THR A 209 44.16 -23.77 53.31
C THR A 209 43.17 -22.61 53.55
N PRO A 210 41.97 -22.53 52.88
CA PRO A 210 41.49 -23.38 51.80
C PRO A 210 40.78 -22.67 50.63
N LYS A 211 40.72 -23.48 49.58
CA LYS A 211 39.89 -23.49 48.39
C LYS A 211 38.49 -24.04 48.72
N GLY A 212 37.47 -23.48 48.08
CA GLY A 212 36.29 -24.22 47.61
C GLY A 212 35.13 -24.38 48.61
N ALA A 213 33.90 -24.68 48.20
CA ALA A 213 33.33 -24.90 46.87
C ALA A 213 31.79 -25.08 47.04
N LYS A 214 31.05 -24.95 45.92
CA LYS A 214 29.75 -25.61 45.63
C LYS A 214 28.51 -25.08 46.41
N ASN A 215 27.32 -24.85 45.83
CA ASN A 215 26.70 -25.27 44.57
C ASN A 215 25.64 -24.26 44.08
N GLU A 216 25.39 -24.30 42.77
CA GLU A 216 24.31 -23.82 41.87
C GLU A 216 22.83 -23.94 42.37
N PRO A 217 21.81 -23.51 41.58
CA PRO A 217 21.68 -22.34 40.68
C PRO A 217 20.30 -21.62 40.82
N GLU A 218 20.13 -20.56 40.02
CA GLU A 218 18.87 -20.07 39.44
C GLU A 218 17.85 -19.33 40.34
N LYS A 219 17.74 -17.99 40.20
CA LYS A 219 16.61 -17.32 39.49
C LYS A 219 16.78 -15.79 39.51
N ALA A 220 16.29 -15.17 38.45
CA ALA A 220 16.48 -13.78 38.06
C ALA A 220 15.87 -12.71 39.00
N GLU A 221 16.60 -11.62 39.15
CA GLU A 221 16.16 -10.26 39.51
C GLU A 221 15.94 -9.41 38.22
N PRO A 222 15.44 -8.16 38.25
CA PRO A 222 14.29 -7.62 38.99
C PRO A 222 13.48 -6.54 38.18
N LYS A 223 12.47 -5.93 38.84
CA LYS A 223 11.85 -4.58 38.66
C LYS A 223 10.70 -4.35 37.63
N GLN A 224 9.48 -4.17 38.21
CA GLN A 224 8.53 -3.02 38.17
C GLN A 224 8.57 -1.97 37.01
N PRO A 225 7.54 -1.10 36.85
CA PRO A 225 6.08 -1.23 36.99
C PRO A 225 5.29 -0.46 35.88
N ASP A 226 4.07 -0.86 35.54
CA ASP A 226 3.08 -0.06 34.79
C ASP A 226 1.72 -0.77 34.95
N ALA A 227 0.54 -0.17 34.96
CA ALA A 227 0.06 1.19 34.93
C ALA A 227 -1.40 1.14 35.44
N LYS A 228 -1.91 2.29 35.87
CA LYS A 228 -3.30 2.51 36.32
C LYS A 228 -4.31 2.26 35.19
N GLU A 229 -5.43 1.62 35.50
CA GLU A 229 -6.66 1.75 34.72
C GLU A 229 -7.88 1.92 35.66
N PRO A 230 -8.75 2.93 35.44
CA PRO A 230 -9.92 3.17 36.27
C PRO A 230 -11.18 2.49 35.71
N VAL A 231 -12.05 2.11 36.64
CA VAL A 231 -13.43 1.66 36.43
C VAL A 231 -14.34 2.84 36.06
N LYS A 232 -15.17 2.74 35.01
CA LYS A 232 -16.55 3.30 35.01
C LYS A 232 -17.47 2.84 33.84
N LYS A 233 -18.54 2.13 34.24
CA LYS A 233 -20.00 2.29 33.95
C LYS A 233 -20.54 2.59 32.53
N GLU A 234 -21.45 1.69 32.12
CA GLU A 234 -22.74 1.83 31.38
C GLU A 234 -22.93 2.81 30.20
N PRO A 235 -23.77 2.39 29.23
CA PRO A 235 -24.96 3.20 28.97
C PRO A 235 -26.27 2.39 28.91
N VAL A 236 -27.25 2.93 29.63
CA VAL A 236 -28.68 2.67 29.58
C VAL A 236 -29.25 3.17 28.24
N GLN A 237 -30.09 2.35 27.59
CA GLN A 237 -30.83 2.70 26.37
C GLN A 237 -32.06 3.55 26.71
N PRO A 238 -32.36 4.63 25.96
CA PRO A 238 -33.57 5.41 26.16
C PRO A 238 -34.79 4.81 25.46
N ASN A 239 -35.89 4.96 26.18
CA ASN A 239 -37.23 4.43 26.00
C ASN A 239 -37.94 4.98 24.75
N LYS A 240 -38.69 4.09 24.08
CA LYS A 240 -39.55 4.35 22.92
C LYS A 240 -40.93 4.72 23.45
N LYS A 241 -41.35 5.98 23.35
CA LYS A 241 -42.75 6.39 23.54
C LYS A 241 -43.33 6.79 22.20
N THR A 242 -44.18 5.91 21.68
CA THR A 242 -45.13 6.13 20.59
C THR A 242 -46.25 7.03 21.11
N VAL A 243 -46.61 8.04 20.34
CA VAL A 243 -47.82 8.84 20.46
C VAL A 243 -48.69 8.46 19.25
N ASP A 244 -49.94 8.10 19.51
CA ASP A 244 -51.07 8.08 18.58
C ASP A 244 -52.33 8.37 19.43
N PRO A 245 -53.46 8.81 18.86
CA PRO A 245 -53.71 9.37 17.52
C PRO A 245 -54.07 10.87 17.53
#